data_AF-A0A9W2WSR3-F1
#
_entry.id   AF-A0A9W2WSR3-F1
#
_cell.length_a   1.000
_cell.length_b   1.000
_cell.length_c   1.000
_cell.angle_alpha   90.00
_cell.angle_beta   90.00
_cell.angle_gamma   90.00
#
_symmetry.space_group_name_H-M   'P 1'
#
loop_
_entity.id
_entity.type
_entity.pdbx_description
1 polymer ?
#
loop_
_entity_poly.entity_id
_entity_poly.type
_entity_poly.pdbx_seq_one_letter_code
_entity_poly.pdbx_strand_id
1 'polypeptide(L)'
;MYHFKFRVTLSIFFINIIISSYLAFSRAPIPMAVVRRELSCESYPIELRCPGTDVIMIESANYGRTDDKICDSDPAQMENIRCYLPDAYKIMSQRCNNRTQCAVVAGPDVFPDPCPGTYKYLEVQYECVPYIFLCPGLLKGVYQSEHLFESDHQSGAWCKDPLQASDKIYYMPWTPYRTDTLTEYSSKDDFIAGRPTTTYKLPHRVDGTGFVVYDGALFFNKERTRNIVKFDLRTRIKSGEAIIANANYHDTSPYRWGGKSDIDLAVDENGLWVIYATEQNNGKIVISQLNPYTLRIEGTWDTAYDKRSASNAFMICGILYVVKSVYEDDDNEATGNKIDYIYNTDQSKDSLVDVPFPNSYQYIAAVDYNPRDNLLYVWNNYHVVKYSLDFGPLDSRSGQAHHGQVPYISPPIHLDSELERPPVRDISTAGPLGTGSTTTSTTLRTTTWSPGRSTTPSVSGRRNRNTSTPSPAVEVPDDITTHLLSGSSQIPALEESCEAVEAREIMWFKTRQGQMAKQPCPAGTIDIDLHKTNT
;
A
#
# COMPACT_ATOMS: atom_id res chain seq x y z
N MET A 1 -43.48 56.82 -11.59
CA MET A 1 -42.03 57.07 -11.67
C MET A 1 -41.23 56.74 -10.40
N TYR A 2 -41.72 57.01 -9.19
CA TYR A 2 -40.91 56.82 -7.95
C TYR A 2 -40.53 55.36 -7.63
N HIS A 3 -41.41 54.38 -7.84
CA HIS A 3 -41.11 52.95 -7.57
C HIS A 3 -39.98 52.36 -8.43
N PHE A 4 -39.73 52.89 -9.63
CA PHE A 4 -38.70 52.34 -10.52
C PHE A 4 -37.29 52.78 -10.09
N LYS A 5 -37.13 54.03 -9.62
CA LYS A 5 -35.85 54.51 -9.08
C LYS A 5 -35.40 53.70 -7.86
N PHE A 6 -36.32 53.37 -6.95
CA PHE A 6 -35.97 52.68 -5.70
C PHE A 6 -35.41 51.26 -5.91
N ARG A 7 -35.93 50.50 -6.90
CA ARG A 7 -35.39 49.17 -7.24
C ARG A 7 -33.98 49.23 -7.84
N VAL A 8 -33.69 50.24 -8.66
CA VAL A 8 -32.36 50.39 -9.29
C VAL A 8 -31.30 50.73 -8.24
N THR A 9 -31.57 51.66 -7.31
CA THR A 9 -30.62 52.02 -6.26
C THR A 9 -30.30 50.85 -5.32
N LEU A 10 -31.30 50.03 -4.98
CA LEU A 10 -31.11 48.86 -4.13
C LEU A 10 -30.25 47.78 -4.82
N SER A 11 -30.50 47.53 -6.11
CA SER A 11 -29.72 46.56 -6.91
C SER A 11 -28.24 46.96 -7.02
N ILE A 12 -27.95 48.26 -7.22
CA ILE A 12 -26.59 48.79 -7.27
C ILE A 12 -25.89 48.64 -5.91
N PHE A 13 -26.60 48.81 -4.80
CA PHE A 13 -26.03 48.57 -3.46
C PHE A 13 -25.66 47.11 -3.23
N PHE A 14 -26.52 46.15 -3.60
CA PHE A 14 -26.20 44.73 -3.51
C PHE A 14 -25.02 44.33 -4.39
N ILE A 15 -24.92 44.85 -5.62
CA ILE A 15 -23.79 44.57 -6.53
C ILE A 15 -22.46 45.10 -5.94
N ASN A 16 -22.44 46.29 -5.32
CA ASN A 16 -21.22 46.82 -4.70
C ASN A 16 -20.80 46.04 -3.44
N ILE A 17 -21.74 45.54 -2.64
CA ILE A 17 -21.42 44.66 -1.48
C ILE A 17 -20.85 43.31 -1.97
N ILE A 18 -21.37 42.77 -3.07
CA ILE A 18 -20.88 41.53 -3.68
C ILE A 18 -19.47 41.74 -4.27
N ILE A 19 -19.20 42.85 -4.97
CA ILE A 19 -17.86 43.15 -5.51
C ILE A 19 -16.84 43.37 -4.37
N SER A 20 -17.24 44.04 -3.28
CA SER A 20 -16.36 44.28 -2.12
C SER A 20 -16.04 43.00 -1.33
N SER A 21 -16.92 41.98 -1.36
CA SER A 21 -16.64 40.67 -0.76
C SER A 21 -15.79 39.75 -1.64
N TYR A 22 -15.86 39.87 -2.97
CA TYR A 22 -14.95 39.14 -3.87
C TYR A 22 -13.49 39.61 -3.80
N LEU A 23 -13.23 40.88 -3.46
CA LEU A 23 -11.86 41.41 -3.27
C LEU A 23 -11.24 41.11 -1.89
N ALA A 24 -12.01 40.52 -0.97
CA ALA A 24 -11.52 40.11 0.36
C ALA A 24 -11.06 38.63 0.43
N PHE A 25 -11.24 37.85 -0.64
CA PHE A 25 -10.70 36.50 -0.78
C PHE A 25 -9.33 36.48 -1.49
N SER A 26 -8.47 37.45 -1.17
CA SER A 26 -7.03 37.25 -1.35
C SER A 26 -6.63 36.05 -0.51
N ARG A 27 -6.29 34.95 -1.18
CA ARG A 27 -5.65 33.78 -0.56
C ARG A 27 -4.62 34.28 0.44
N ALA A 28 -4.70 33.82 1.69
CA ALA A 28 -3.55 33.94 2.58
C ALA A 28 -2.35 33.38 1.79
N PRO A 29 -1.26 34.15 1.59
CA PRO A 29 -0.12 33.60 0.89
C PRO A 29 0.29 32.37 1.67
N ILE A 30 0.40 31.24 0.96
CA ILE A 30 1.10 30.05 1.44
C ILE A 30 2.40 30.60 2.05
N PRO A 31 2.74 30.30 3.32
CA PRO A 31 3.98 30.79 3.89
C PRO A 31 5.09 30.36 2.94
N MET A 32 5.70 31.33 2.26
CA MET A 32 6.71 31.05 1.25
C MET A 32 7.73 30.15 1.92
N ALA A 33 7.98 28.98 1.32
CA ALA A 33 8.85 27.99 1.90
C ALA A 33 10.18 28.67 2.23
N VAL A 34 10.50 28.72 3.53
CA VAL A 34 11.59 29.57 4.00
C VAL A 34 12.87 28.85 3.62
N VAL A 35 13.54 29.33 2.57
CA VAL A 35 14.86 28.84 2.15
C VAL A 35 15.81 28.89 3.34
N ARG A 36 16.29 27.71 3.74
CA ARG A 36 17.29 27.51 4.79
C ARG A 36 18.65 27.35 4.15
N ARG A 37 19.68 27.84 4.81
CA ARG A 37 21.08 27.72 4.39
C ARG A 37 21.87 27.06 5.50
N GLU A 38 22.52 25.95 5.19
CA GLU A 38 23.40 25.22 6.10
C GLU A 38 24.79 25.11 5.48
N LEU A 39 25.81 25.01 6.33
CA LEU A 39 27.20 24.99 5.90
C LEU A 39 28.05 24.07 6.78
N SER A 40 28.91 23.27 6.16
CA SER A 40 29.87 22.41 6.87
C SER A 40 31.24 22.43 6.19
N CYS A 41 32.30 22.48 6.98
CA CYS A 41 33.68 22.49 6.48
C CYS A 41 34.10 21.08 6.00
N GLU A 42 35.16 21.01 5.19
CA GLU A 42 35.69 19.72 4.72
C GLU A 42 36.00 18.75 5.88
N SER A 43 35.63 17.48 5.69
CA SER A 43 35.63 16.40 6.70
C SER A 43 34.56 16.46 7.81
N TYR A 44 33.75 17.52 7.89
CA TYR A 44 32.64 17.59 8.87
C TYR A 44 31.30 17.15 8.25
N PRO A 45 30.39 16.56 9.05
CA PRO A 45 29.03 16.27 8.60
C PRO A 45 28.19 17.55 8.52
N ILE A 46 27.34 17.65 7.50
CA ILE A 46 26.22 18.58 7.45
C ILE A 46 24.95 17.82 7.83
N GLU A 47 24.09 18.42 8.67
CA GLU A 47 22.77 17.87 9.02
C GLU A 47 21.67 18.81 8.53
N LEU A 48 20.80 18.30 7.67
CA LEU A 48 19.58 19.00 7.23
C LEU A 48 18.39 18.42 7.99
N ARG A 49 17.51 19.28 8.52
CA ARG A 49 16.37 18.87 9.35
C ARG A 49 15.15 19.73 9.03
N CYS A 50 14.04 19.09 8.68
CA CYS A 50 12.74 19.72 8.49
C CYS A 50 11.80 19.50 9.69
N PRO A 51 10.87 20.44 9.96
CA PRO A 51 9.95 20.35 11.09
C PRO A 51 8.77 19.42 10.77
N GLY A 52 8.27 18.69 11.77
CA GLY A 52 7.12 17.80 11.58
C GLY A 52 7.40 16.71 10.54
N THR A 53 6.54 16.61 9.53
CA THR A 53 6.63 15.67 8.40
C THR A 53 7.07 16.33 7.09
N ASP A 54 7.44 17.61 7.11
CA ASP A 54 8.00 18.26 5.92
C ASP A 54 9.31 17.56 5.52
N VAL A 55 9.54 17.47 4.21
CA VAL A 55 10.76 16.88 3.66
C VAL A 55 11.65 17.92 3.01
N ILE A 56 12.94 17.63 3.04
CA ILE A 56 13.98 18.42 2.41
C ILE A 56 13.75 18.43 0.89
N MET A 57 13.82 19.62 0.30
CA MET A 57 13.95 19.85 -1.13
C MET A 57 15.20 20.71 -1.34
N ILE A 58 16.23 20.16 -1.97
CA ILE A 58 17.46 20.92 -2.27
C ILE A 58 17.18 21.93 -3.40
N GLU A 59 17.40 23.21 -3.11
CA GLU A 59 17.34 24.31 -4.08
C GLU A 59 18.69 24.54 -4.73
N SER A 60 19.77 24.55 -3.94
CA SER A 60 21.14 24.60 -4.46
C SER A 60 22.14 23.95 -3.50
N ALA A 61 23.24 23.42 -4.04
CA ALA A 61 24.37 22.97 -3.23
C ALA A 61 25.68 23.18 -3.98
N ASN A 62 26.73 23.56 -3.26
CA ASN A 62 28.08 23.68 -3.78
C ASN A 62 29.09 23.08 -2.79
N TYR A 63 29.93 22.17 -3.25
CA TYR A 63 31.11 21.71 -2.53
C TYR A 63 32.34 22.37 -3.15
N GLY A 64 33.07 23.19 -2.40
CA GLY A 64 34.17 23.98 -2.94
C GLY A 64 34.53 25.17 -2.05
N ARG A 65 34.85 26.32 -2.64
CA ARG A 65 35.13 27.57 -1.93
C ARG A 65 34.72 28.78 -2.77
N THR A 66 33.91 29.65 -2.18
CA THR A 66 33.30 30.84 -2.81
C THR A 66 33.60 32.14 -2.05
N ASP A 67 34.15 32.04 -0.83
CA ASP A 67 34.42 33.12 0.11
C ASP A 67 35.76 32.88 0.84
N ASP A 68 36.45 33.97 1.19
CA ASP A 68 37.80 33.99 1.78
C ASP A 68 37.80 33.89 3.32
N LYS A 69 36.64 33.85 3.98
CA LYS A 69 36.51 33.85 5.46
C LYS A 69 35.77 32.63 6.01
N ILE A 70 35.06 31.90 5.16
CA ILE A 70 34.33 30.69 5.56
C ILE A 70 35.32 29.53 5.74
N CYS A 71 35.19 28.78 6.85
CA CYS A 71 36.07 27.65 7.18
C CYS A 71 37.55 28.03 7.15
N ASP A 72 37.97 28.75 8.20
CA ASP A 72 39.33 29.28 8.40
C ASP A 72 40.40 28.18 8.47
N SER A 73 41.56 28.41 7.86
CA SER A 73 42.67 27.46 7.67
C SER A 73 43.95 28.22 7.28
N ASP A 74 44.94 27.54 6.68
CA ASP A 74 46.11 28.18 6.09
C ASP A 74 45.70 29.16 4.98
N PRO A 75 46.13 30.43 4.99
CA PRO A 75 45.84 31.42 3.95
C PRO A 75 46.14 30.93 2.52
N ALA A 76 47.15 30.08 2.32
CA ALA A 76 47.49 29.54 1.00
C ALA A 76 46.39 28.60 0.46
N GLN A 77 45.61 27.97 1.34
CA GLN A 77 44.48 27.09 0.98
C GLN A 77 43.16 27.83 0.79
N MET A 78 43.13 29.14 1.07
CA MET A 78 41.92 29.98 1.08
C MET A 78 41.89 31.01 -0.06
N GLU A 79 43.01 31.24 -0.74
CA GLU A 79 43.14 32.18 -1.87
C GLU A 79 42.19 31.86 -3.05
N ASN A 80 41.88 30.57 -3.28
CA ASN A 80 41.02 30.13 -4.37
C ASN A 80 39.52 30.20 -4.01
N ILE A 81 38.93 31.38 -4.17
CA ILE A 81 37.48 31.63 -4.02
C ILE A 81 36.63 31.33 -5.27
N ARG A 82 37.18 30.62 -6.26
CA ARG A 82 36.47 30.26 -7.51
C ARG A 82 36.35 28.75 -7.69
N CYS A 83 36.19 28.04 -6.59
CA CYS A 83 36.06 26.59 -6.59
C CYS A 83 34.59 26.16 -6.46
N TYR A 84 34.06 25.55 -7.51
CA TYR A 84 32.67 25.13 -7.61
C TYR A 84 32.56 23.67 -8.08
N LEU A 85 31.60 22.93 -7.50
CA LEU A 85 31.23 21.59 -7.95
C LEU A 85 29.72 21.55 -8.29
N PRO A 86 29.32 21.73 -9.56
CA PRO A 86 27.92 21.72 -9.96
C PRO A 86 27.17 20.42 -9.63
N ASP A 87 27.85 19.27 -9.66
CA ASP A 87 27.26 17.97 -9.33
C ASP A 87 26.95 17.78 -7.83
N ALA A 88 27.43 18.68 -6.95
CA ALA A 88 27.04 18.68 -5.53
C ALA A 88 25.52 18.79 -5.36
N TYR A 89 24.84 19.55 -6.24
CA TYR A 89 23.37 19.62 -6.28
C TYR A 89 22.72 18.24 -6.45
N LYS A 90 23.20 17.43 -7.42
CA LYS A 90 22.65 16.09 -7.69
C LYS A 90 22.91 15.14 -6.53
N ILE A 91 24.13 15.16 -5.98
CA ILE A 91 24.53 14.29 -4.86
C ILE A 91 23.70 14.60 -3.61
N MET A 92 23.53 15.89 -3.27
CA MET A 92 22.68 16.30 -2.15
C MET A 92 21.21 15.98 -2.39
N SER A 93 20.70 16.21 -3.60
CA SER A 93 19.32 15.89 -3.97
C SER A 93 19.03 14.39 -3.82
N GLN A 94 19.90 13.52 -4.36
CA GLN A 94 19.75 12.06 -4.27
C GLN A 94 19.84 11.53 -2.83
N ARG A 95 20.65 12.15 -1.97
CA ARG A 95 20.83 11.71 -0.58
C ARG A 95 19.77 12.27 0.37
N CYS A 96 19.29 13.48 0.14
CA CYS A 96 18.49 14.23 1.11
C CYS A 96 17.05 14.53 0.70
N ASN A 97 16.71 14.60 -0.60
CA ASN A 97 15.32 14.85 -0.99
C ASN A 97 14.40 13.76 -0.46
N ASN A 98 13.13 14.10 -0.20
CA ASN A 98 12.11 13.19 0.30
C ASN A 98 12.39 12.59 1.70
N ARG A 99 13.30 13.21 2.48
CA ARG A 99 13.60 12.86 3.88
C ARG A 99 13.33 14.03 4.82
N THR A 100 12.86 13.75 6.03
CA THR A 100 12.68 14.75 7.10
C THR A 100 14.01 15.15 7.76
N GLN A 101 14.99 14.24 7.75
CA GLN A 101 16.37 14.47 8.17
C GLN A 101 17.35 13.83 7.18
N CYS A 102 18.47 14.51 6.93
CA CYS A 102 19.59 14.00 6.16
C CYS A 102 20.92 14.36 6.84
N ALA A 103 21.90 13.45 6.80
CA ALA A 103 23.27 13.72 7.26
C ALA A 103 24.26 13.29 6.17
N VAL A 104 25.16 14.18 5.78
CA VAL A 104 26.15 13.93 4.70
C VAL A 104 27.52 14.46 5.13
N VAL A 105 28.57 13.66 5.01
CA VAL A 105 29.95 14.09 5.29
C VAL A 105 30.49 14.90 4.09
N ALA A 106 30.98 16.11 4.36
CA ALA A 106 31.56 17.00 3.35
C ALA A 106 33.00 16.59 3.00
N GLY A 107 33.18 15.41 2.38
CA GLY A 107 34.51 14.84 2.12
C GLY A 107 34.61 14.04 0.81
N PRO A 108 35.84 13.57 0.48
CA PRO A 108 36.14 12.89 -0.78
C PRO A 108 35.40 11.56 -0.99
N ASP A 109 34.92 10.93 0.10
CA ASP A 109 34.10 9.71 0.05
C ASP A 109 32.71 9.93 -0.56
N VAL A 110 32.27 11.19 -0.66
CA VAL A 110 30.93 11.59 -1.13
C VAL A 110 30.99 12.51 -2.34
N PHE A 111 31.93 13.44 -2.36
CA PHE A 111 32.08 14.44 -3.41
C PHE A 111 33.46 14.31 -4.08
N PRO A 112 33.55 14.26 -5.42
CA PRO A 112 34.84 14.39 -6.10
C PRO A 112 35.48 15.76 -5.77
N ASP A 113 36.82 15.84 -5.71
CA ASP A 113 37.51 17.10 -5.42
C ASP A 113 37.58 18.02 -6.66
N PRO A 114 36.90 19.18 -6.67
CA PRO A 114 36.97 20.16 -7.76
C PRO A 114 38.25 21.02 -7.76
N CYS A 115 38.98 21.12 -6.64
CA CYS A 115 40.11 22.03 -6.49
C CYS A 115 41.16 21.52 -5.47
N PRO A 116 41.99 20.53 -5.85
CA PRO A 116 43.01 19.97 -4.97
C PRO A 116 43.93 21.04 -4.36
N GLY A 117 44.17 20.94 -3.05
CA GLY A 117 44.98 21.89 -2.29
C GLY A 117 44.24 23.14 -1.80
N THR A 118 42.99 23.37 -2.23
CA THR A 118 42.08 24.36 -1.61
C THR A 118 41.31 23.69 -0.48
N TYR A 119 41.16 24.34 0.67
CA TYR A 119 40.36 23.81 1.78
C TYR A 119 38.88 24.13 1.55
N LYS A 120 38.03 23.11 1.45
CA LYS A 120 36.66 23.24 0.94
C LYS A 120 35.62 23.34 2.05
N TYR A 121 34.41 23.74 1.66
CA TYR A 121 33.20 23.59 2.44
C TYR A 121 32.02 23.19 1.55
N LEU A 122 31.04 22.53 2.17
CA LEU A 122 29.75 22.22 1.58
C LEU A 122 28.75 23.30 2.04
N GLU A 123 28.27 24.08 1.08
CA GLU A 123 27.19 25.05 1.27
C GLU A 123 25.92 24.51 0.61
N VAL A 124 24.80 24.50 1.34
CA VAL A 124 23.53 23.95 0.86
C VAL A 124 22.38 24.90 1.18
N GLN A 125 21.54 25.17 0.19
CA GLN A 125 20.26 25.87 0.35
C GLN A 125 19.14 24.88 0.08
N TYR A 126 18.18 24.80 0.99
CA TYR A 126 17.05 23.86 0.91
C TYR A 126 15.77 24.45 1.48
N GLU A 127 14.66 23.95 0.98
CA GLU A 127 13.33 24.21 1.51
C GLU A 127 12.82 22.97 2.26
N CYS A 128 11.87 23.21 3.15
CA CYS A 128 11.06 22.17 3.77
C CYS A 128 9.67 22.24 3.16
N VAL A 129 9.31 21.24 2.38
CA VAL A 129 8.02 21.16 1.69
C VAL A 129 7.19 20.00 2.25
N PRO A 130 5.85 20.10 2.25
CA PRO A 130 5.00 18.95 2.53
C PRO A 130 5.33 17.80 1.57
N TYR A 131 5.37 16.56 2.07
CA TYR A 131 5.59 15.40 1.23
C TYR A 131 4.42 15.23 0.24
N ILE A 132 4.71 15.33 -1.06
CA ILE A 132 3.73 15.07 -2.12
C ILE A 132 3.91 13.62 -2.56
N PHE A 133 2.88 12.79 -2.34
CA PHE A 133 2.81 11.48 -2.96
C PHE A 133 2.41 11.66 -4.44
N LEU A 134 3.06 10.91 -5.33
CA LEU A 134 2.71 10.89 -6.75
C LEU A 134 1.85 9.65 -7.02
N CYS A 135 0.76 9.84 -7.75
CA CYS A 135 -0.13 8.75 -8.12
C CYS A 135 0.60 7.67 -8.94
N PRO A 136 0.64 6.40 -8.49
CA PRO A 136 1.36 5.33 -9.20
C PRO A 136 0.67 4.86 -10.48
N GLY A 137 -0.66 5.00 -10.58
CA GLY A 137 -1.44 4.60 -11.75
C GLY A 137 -2.85 4.13 -11.42
N LEU A 138 -3.54 3.57 -12.43
CA LEU A 138 -4.81 2.87 -12.24
C LEU A 138 -4.53 1.42 -11.82
N LEU A 139 -5.13 0.95 -10.72
CA LEU A 139 -4.88 -0.41 -10.23
C LEU A 139 -5.32 -1.48 -11.25
N LYS A 140 -4.43 -2.41 -11.57
CA LYS A 140 -4.66 -3.53 -12.50
C LYS A 140 -4.71 -4.90 -11.83
N GLY A 141 -3.97 -5.09 -10.74
CA GLY A 141 -3.85 -6.38 -10.09
C GLY A 141 -3.41 -6.25 -8.63
N VAL A 142 -3.90 -7.17 -7.80
CA VAL A 142 -3.56 -7.29 -6.38
C VAL A 142 -2.99 -8.68 -6.14
N TYR A 143 -1.80 -8.76 -5.57
CA TYR A 143 -1.07 -10.02 -5.36
C TYR A 143 -0.66 -10.17 -3.90
N GLN A 144 -0.86 -11.36 -3.32
CA GLN A 144 -0.38 -11.65 -1.97
C GLN A 144 1.16 -11.68 -1.98
N SER A 145 1.77 -10.76 -1.23
CA SER A 145 3.22 -10.52 -1.27
C SER A 145 3.90 -11.04 0.00
N GLU A 146 3.34 -10.74 1.17
CA GLU A 146 3.96 -11.07 2.45
C GLU A 146 2.91 -11.57 3.46
N HIS A 147 3.22 -12.66 4.16
CA HIS A 147 2.51 -13.10 5.36
C HIS A 147 3.40 -12.79 6.56
N LEU A 148 2.88 -12.11 7.58
CA LEU A 148 3.66 -11.70 8.75
C LEU A 148 3.51 -12.70 9.89
N PHE A 149 2.27 -12.90 10.35
CA PHE A 149 1.91 -13.87 11.39
C PHE A 149 0.39 -14.08 11.45
N GLU A 150 -0.03 -15.00 12.32
CA GLU A 150 -1.43 -15.24 12.70
C GLU A 150 -1.70 -14.64 14.09
N SER A 151 -2.68 -13.75 14.17
CA SER A 151 -3.08 -13.03 15.37
C SER A 151 -4.00 -13.88 16.25
N ASP A 152 -4.03 -13.65 17.57
CA ASP A 152 -5.04 -14.26 18.46
C ASP A 152 -6.48 -13.74 18.19
N HIS A 153 -6.64 -12.73 17.35
CA HIS A 153 -7.92 -12.05 17.08
C HIS A 153 -8.35 -12.23 15.62
N GLN A 154 -9.58 -12.68 15.40
CA GLN A 154 -10.11 -12.92 14.05
C GLN A 154 -10.11 -11.64 13.19
N SER A 155 -10.49 -10.52 13.80
CA SER A 155 -10.60 -9.21 13.17
C SER A 155 -9.72 -8.17 13.87
N GLY A 156 -9.31 -7.17 13.09
CA GLY A 156 -8.54 -6.02 13.52
C GLY A 156 -8.12 -5.21 12.31
N ALA A 157 -7.24 -4.23 12.52
CA ALA A 157 -6.53 -3.54 11.46
C ALA A 157 -5.12 -3.19 11.88
N TRP A 158 -4.29 -2.85 10.91
CA TRP A 158 -2.90 -2.48 11.11
C TRP A 158 -2.40 -1.62 9.94
N CYS A 159 -1.57 -0.63 10.21
CA CYS A 159 -1.08 0.28 9.18
C CYS A 159 0.28 0.90 9.57
N LYS A 160 0.92 1.60 8.62
CA LYS A 160 2.04 2.51 8.87
C LYS A 160 1.59 3.95 8.58
N ASP A 161 2.18 4.93 9.27
CA ASP A 161 1.97 6.35 8.92
C ASP A 161 2.72 6.68 7.63
N PRO A 162 2.04 7.02 6.52
CA PRO A 162 2.70 7.28 5.25
C PRO A 162 3.47 8.61 5.24
N LEU A 163 3.22 9.55 6.14
CA LEU A 163 3.98 10.81 6.21
C LEU A 163 5.29 10.69 7.00
N GLN A 164 5.42 9.68 7.88
CA GLN A 164 6.67 9.41 8.58
C GLN A 164 7.54 8.41 7.79
N ALA A 165 8.79 8.81 7.52
CA ALA A 165 9.82 7.91 6.99
C ALA A 165 10.36 6.98 8.10
N SER A 166 9.51 6.07 8.59
CA SER A 166 9.79 5.19 9.72
C SER A 166 9.26 3.77 9.48
N ASP A 167 9.84 2.79 10.18
CA ASP A 167 9.38 1.40 10.20
C ASP A 167 8.41 1.07 11.33
N LYS A 168 7.91 2.12 12.00
CA LYS A 168 6.79 2.03 12.93
C LYS A 168 5.57 1.39 12.29
N ILE A 169 5.00 0.42 13.01
CA ILE A 169 3.74 -0.25 12.68
C ILE A 169 2.73 0.01 13.80
N TYR A 170 1.51 0.37 13.42
CA TYR A 170 0.38 0.62 14.30
C TYR A 170 -0.63 -0.51 14.17
N TYR A 171 -1.09 -1.06 15.30
CA TYR A 171 -1.88 -2.28 15.36
C TYR A 171 -3.04 -2.14 16.35
N MET A 172 -4.26 -2.44 15.89
CA MET A 172 -5.48 -2.41 16.69
C MET A 172 -6.29 -3.69 16.46
N PRO A 173 -6.22 -4.68 17.38
CA PRO A 173 -7.08 -5.85 17.31
C PRO A 173 -8.52 -5.45 17.68
N TRP A 174 -9.50 -6.00 16.97
CA TRP A 174 -10.90 -5.68 17.21
C TRP A 174 -11.49 -6.61 18.28
N THR A 175 -12.06 -6.02 19.34
CA THR A 175 -12.79 -6.75 20.37
C THR A 175 -14.15 -6.08 20.62
N PRO A 176 -15.29 -6.78 20.41
CA PRO A 176 -16.62 -6.20 20.54
C PRO A 176 -16.82 -5.45 21.87
N TYR A 177 -17.18 -4.16 21.78
CA TYR A 177 -17.41 -3.26 22.92
C TYR A 177 -16.20 -3.09 23.87
N ARG A 178 -15.00 -3.51 23.45
CA ARG A 178 -13.78 -3.49 24.27
C ARG A 178 -12.57 -2.81 23.61
N THR A 179 -12.54 -2.64 22.30
CA THR A 179 -11.47 -1.92 21.58
C THR A 179 -11.28 -0.48 22.11
N ASP A 180 -10.17 -0.22 22.79
CA ASP A 180 -9.81 1.09 23.36
C ASP A 180 -8.29 1.32 23.51
N THR A 181 -7.47 0.55 22.80
CA THR A 181 -6.01 0.63 22.80
C THR A 181 -5.42 0.49 21.40
N LEU A 182 -4.40 1.30 21.08
CA LEU A 182 -3.54 1.14 19.91
C LEU A 182 -2.14 0.67 20.37
N THR A 183 -1.52 -0.27 19.66
CA THR A 183 -0.14 -0.71 19.93
C THR A 183 0.80 -0.24 18.82
N GLU A 184 1.96 0.31 19.19
CA GLU A 184 3.04 0.67 18.27
C GLU A 184 4.20 -0.32 18.41
N TYR A 185 4.73 -0.76 17.27
CA TYR A 185 5.95 -1.56 17.13
C TYR A 185 7.01 -0.76 16.38
N SER A 186 8.29 -0.91 16.73
CA SER A 186 9.43 -0.19 16.14
C SER A 186 9.81 -0.66 14.74
N SER A 187 9.57 -1.94 14.47
CA SER A 187 9.99 -2.62 13.24
C SER A 187 9.04 -3.77 12.92
N LYS A 188 9.15 -4.31 11.69
CA LYS A 188 8.47 -5.55 11.28
C LYS A 188 8.88 -6.74 12.16
N ASP A 189 10.17 -6.88 12.50
CA ASP A 189 10.67 -8.01 13.27
C ASP A 189 10.19 -7.97 14.73
N ASP A 190 10.03 -6.77 15.30
CA ASP A 190 9.41 -6.58 16.61
C ASP A 190 7.90 -6.87 16.58
N PHE A 191 7.23 -6.54 15.48
CA PHE A 191 5.81 -6.81 15.29
C PHE A 191 5.53 -8.32 15.20
N ILE A 192 6.29 -9.05 14.37
CA ILE A 192 6.19 -10.52 14.25
C ILE A 192 6.54 -11.22 15.57
N ALA A 193 7.54 -10.70 16.31
CA ALA A 193 7.95 -11.27 17.59
C ALA A 193 7.10 -10.81 18.80
N GLY A 194 6.04 -10.04 18.60
CA GLY A 194 5.16 -9.57 19.68
C GLY A 194 5.84 -8.65 20.70
N ARG A 195 6.82 -7.84 20.28
CA ARG A 195 7.58 -6.89 21.13
C ARG A 195 7.12 -5.44 20.92
N PRO A 196 6.08 -4.96 21.62
CA PRO A 196 5.58 -3.60 21.43
C PRO A 196 6.54 -2.54 21.99
N THR A 197 6.68 -1.43 21.26
CA THR A 197 7.41 -0.24 21.70
C THR A 197 6.63 0.54 22.75
N THR A 198 5.32 0.72 22.53
CA THR A 198 4.42 1.41 23.45
C THR A 198 2.96 1.05 23.13
N THR A 199 2.10 1.14 24.15
CA THR A 199 0.64 1.06 23.98
C THR A 199 0.01 2.41 24.33
N TYR A 200 -0.94 2.84 23.49
CA TYR A 200 -1.73 4.05 23.68
C TYR A 200 -3.11 3.69 24.19
N LYS A 201 -3.49 4.19 25.36
CA LYS A 201 -4.87 4.09 25.85
C LYS A 201 -5.69 5.23 25.23
N LEU A 202 -6.75 4.87 24.51
CA LEU A 202 -7.58 5.84 23.81
C LEU A 202 -8.60 6.49 24.77
N PRO A 203 -8.99 7.76 24.57
CA PRO A 203 -9.94 8.46 25.44
C PRO A 203 -11.38 7.95 25.29
N HIS A 204 -11.68 7.22 24.21
CA HIS A 204 -12.97 6.66 23.86
C HIS A 204 -12.77 5.26 23.25
N ARG A 205 -13.81 4.42 23.30
CA ARG A 205 -13.83 3.15 22.58
C ARG A 205 -13.95 3.37 21.06
N VAL A 206 -13.52 2.38 20.30
CA VAL A 206 -13.51 2.37 18.83
C VAL A 206 -14.64 1.47 18.31
N ASP A 207 -15.41 1.97 17.34
CA ASP A 207 -16.28 1.13 16.50
C ASP A 207 -15.53 0.79 15.20
N GLY A 208 -15.61 -0.48 14.77
CA GLY A 208 -15.05 -0.96 13.52
C GLY A 208 -13.55 -1.23 13.55
N THR A 209 -13.01 -1.50 12.35
CA THR A 209 -11.60 -1.75 12.07
C THR A 209 -10.93 -0.60 11.29
N GLY A 210 -11.72 0.33 10.72
CA GLY A 210 -11.25 1.40 9.85
C GLY A 210 -10.57 2.57 10.55
N PHE A 211 -9.41 2.34 11.17
CA PHE A 211 -8.57 3.39 11.74
C PHE A 211 -7.35 3.64 10.85
N VAL A 212 -6.88 4.89 10.82
CA VAL A 212 -5.63 5.24 10.14
C VAL A 212 -4.74 6.10 11.03
N VAL A 213 -3.43 6.05 10.77
CA VAL A 213 -2.46 6.98 11.37
C VAL A 213 -1.89 7.86 10.26
N TYR A 214 -1.96 9.18 10.47
CA TYR A 214 -1.54 10.19 9.50
C TYR A 214 -0.92 11.37 10.24
N ASP A 215 0.32 11.75 9.90
CA ASP A 215 1.06 12.85 10.53
C ASP A 215 1.12 12.72 12.07
N GLY A 216 1.52 11.54 12.55
CA GLY A 216 1.65 11.23 13.97
C GLY A 216 0.34 11.27 14.77
N ALA A 217 -0.82 11.37 14.10
CA ALA A 217 -2.13 11.35 14.72
C ALA A 217 -2.94 10.14 14.27
N LEU A 218 -3.54 9.45 15.25
CA LEU A 218 -4.54 8.42 15.03
C LEU A 218 -5.90 9.08 14.73
N PHE A 219 -6.57 8.59 13.70
CA PHE A 219 -7.95 8.88 13.37
C PHE A 219 -8.77 7.59 13.52
N PHE A 220 -9.89 7.65 14.23
CA PHE A 220 -10.75 6.48 14.47
C PHE A 220 -12.23 6.87 14.65
N ASN A 221 -13.15 5.97 14.32
CA ASN A 221 -14.57 6.15 14.63
C ASN A 221 -14.86 5.86 16.12
N LYS A 222 -15.44 6.84 16.80
CA LYS A 222 -15.79 6.75 18.23
C LYS A 222 -17.08 5.94 18.41
N GLU A 223 -17.02 4.94 19.30
CA GLU A 223 -18.12 4.01 19.59
C GLU A 223 -19.48 4.72 19.74
N ARG A 224 -20.51 4.18 19.08
CA ARG A 224 -21.90 4.65 19.08
C ARG A 224 -22.06 6.10 18.65
N THR A 225 -21.16 6.58 17.78
CA THR A 225 -21.27 7.90 17.16
C THR A 225 -20.86 7.86 15.70
N ARG A 226 -21.31 8.86 14.94
CA ARG A 226 -20.82 9.15 13.58
C ARG A 226 -19.62 10.11 13.58
N ASN A 227 -18.82 10.08 14.64
CA ASN A 227 -17.75 11.04 14.86
C ASN A 227 -16.38 10.37 14.65
N ILE A 228 -15.46 11.11 14.03
CA ILE A 228 -14.05 10.74 13.91
C ILE A 228 -13.26 11.52 14.95
N VAL A 229 -12.46 10.83 15.75
CA VAL A 229 -11.61 11.44 16.78
C VAL A 229 -10.18 11.51 16.27
N LYS A 230 -9.55 12.69 16.37
CA LYS A 230 -8.11 12.87 16.15
C LYS A 230 -7.37 12.81 17.48
N PHE A 231 -6.44 11.87 17.60
CA PHE A 231 -5.61 11.66 18.80
C PHE A 231 -4.13 11.73 18.43
N ASP A 232 -3.40 12.75 18.91
CA ASP A 232 -1.98 12.93 18.62
C ASP A 232 -1.16 11.92 19.47
N LEU A 233 -0.41 11.04 18.80
CA LEU A 233 0.30 9.92 19.43
C LEU A 233 1.56 10.38 20.18
N ARG A 234 2.14 11.52 19.80
CA ARG A 234 3.35 12.08 20.42
C ARG A 234 3.04 12.75 21.77
N THR A 235 1.93 13.48 21.84
CA THR A 235 1.47 14.22 23.02
C THR A 235 0.44 13.43 23.85
N ARG A 236 -0.14 12.36 23.28
CA ARG A 236 -1.12 11.47 23.91
C ARG A 236 -2.42 12.17 24.34
N ILE A 237 -2.82 13.20 23.58
CA ILE A 237 -4.07 13.95 23.82
C ILE A 237 -5.01 13.87 22.61
N LYS A 238 -6.29 14.06 22.89
CA LYS A 238 -7.31 14.27 21.86
C LYS A 238 -7.15 15.68 21.29
N SER A 239 -6.71 15.77 20.04
CA SER A 239 -6.48 17.04 19.34
C SER A 239 -7.72 17.55 18.61
N GLY A 240 -8.75 16.71 18.42
CA GLY A 240 -10.06 17.16 17.93
C GLY A 240 -11.08 16.04 17.70
N GLU A 241 -12.27 16.41 17.23
CA GLU A 241 -13.37 15.50 16.87
C GLU A 241 -14.16 16.11 15.70
N ALA A 242 -14.32 15.36 14.61
CA ALA A 242 -15.14 15.71 13.45
C ALA A 242 -16.48 14.96 13.53
N ILE A 243 -17.57 15.60 13.10
CA ILE A 243 -18.89 14.94 12.94
C ILE A 243 -19.09 14.67 11.46
N ILE A 244 -19.23 13.40 11.07
CA ILE A 244 -19.53 13.04 9.68
C ILE A 244 -21.03 13.20 9.48
N ALA A 245 -21.45 14.18 8.68
CA ALA A 245 -22.85 14.52 8.52
C ALA A 245 -23.63 13.36 7.89
N ASN A 246 -24.80 13.04 8.45
CA ASN A 246 -25.73 12.01 7.98
C ASN A 246 -25.19 10.56 7.90
N ALA A 247 -23.96 10.31 8.33
CA ALA A 247 -23.40 8.96 8.31
C ALA A 247 -24.17 8.00 9.24
N ASN A 248 -24.39 6.80 8.73
CA ASN A 248 -24.83 5.63 9.46
C ASN A 248 -23.67 5.11 10.33
N TYR A 249 -23.98 4.52 11.49
CA TYR A 249 -22.97 4.06 12.46
C TYR A 249 -23.51 2.92 13.33
N HIS A 250 -22.60 2.15 13.94
CA HIS A 250 -22.89 1.08 14.91
C HIS A 250 -23.80 -0.06 14.40
N ASP A 251 -23.34 -0.79 13.39
CA ASP A 251 -24.03 -1.85 12.62
C ASP A 251 -25.27 -1.37 11.82
N THR A 252 -25.39 -0.07 11.55
CA THR A 252 -26.44 0.47 10.67
C THR A 252 -26.07 0.28 9.19
N SER A 253 -24.82 0.47 8.80
CA SER A 253 -24.31 0.19 7.44
C SER A 253 -22.82 -0.23 7.44
N PRO A 254 -22.48 -1.33 8.15
CA PRO A 254 -21.14 -1.91 8.12
C PRO A 254 -20.86 -2.57 6.77
N TYR A 255 -19.63 -3.05 6.59
CA TYR A 255 -19.30 -4.02 5.54
C TYR A 255 -19.99 -5.37 5.78
N ARG A 256 -19.86 -6.29 4.82
CA ARG A 256 -20.48 -7.63 4.80
C ARG A 256 -20.28 -8.43 6.09
N TRP A 257 -19.12 -8.35 6.73
CA TRP A 257 -18.82 -9.04 8.00
C TRP A 257 -19.44 -8.39 9.24
N GLY A 258 -19.99 -7.18 9.13
CA GLY A 258 -20.56 -6.42 10.24
C GLY A 258 -19.47 -5.72 11.06
N GLY A 259 -19.37 -6.07 12.34
CA GLY A 259 -18.24 -5.64 13.17
C GLY A 259 -18.20 -4.17 13.60
N LYS A 260 -19.30 -3.42 13.43
CA LYS A 260 -19.34 -1.95 13.58
C LYS A 260 -18.47 -1.21 12.56
N SER A 261 -18.13 -1.83 11.42
CA SER A 261 -17.29 -1.26 10.35
C SER A 261 -18.02 -0.21 9.49
N ASP A 262 -18.97 0.54 10.07
CA ASP A 262 -19.86 1.47 9.37
C ASP A 262 -19.12 2.62 8.69
N ILE A 263 -18.12 3.17 9.37
CA ILE A 263 -17.29 4.26 8.92
C ILE A 263 -15.85 3.75 8.88
N ASP A 264 -15.24 3.89 7.72
CA ASP A 264 -13.90 3.43 7.41
C ASP A 264 -13.05 4.62 6.98
N LEU A 265 -11.79 4.66 7.39
CA LEU A 265 -10.88 5.77 7.11
C LEU A 265 -9.84 5.27 6.11
N ALA A 266 -9.52 6.07 5.10
CA ALA A 266 -8.52 5.72 4.11
C ALA A 266 -7.52 6.86 3.91
N VAL A 267 -6.29 6.51 3.53
CA VAL A 267 -5.25 7.47 3.17
C VAL A 267 -4.73 7.12 1.78
N ASP A 268 -4.62 8.11 0.92
CA ASP A 268 -4.03 7.99 -0.42
C ASP A 268 -3.17 9.22 -0.75
N GLU A 269 -2.80 9.36 -2.02
CA GLU A 269 -1.98 10.46 -2.52
C GLU A 269 -2.65 11.84 -2.40
N ASN A 270 -3.98 11.88 -2.32
CA ASN A 270 -4.81 13.07 -2.20
C ASN A 270 -5.14 13.40 -0.73
N GLY A 271 -4.71 12.57 0.23
CA GLY A 271 -4.77 12.83 1.67
C GLY A 271 -5.68 11.87 2.44
N LEU A 272 -6.46 12.41 3.38
CA LEU A 272 -7.31 11.64 4.30
C LEU A 272 -8.77 11.61 3.83
N TRP A 273 -9.34 10.42 3.82
CA TRP A 273 -10.70 10.14 3.36
C TRP A 273 -11.52 9.41 4.42
N VAL A 274 -12.84 9.54 4.30
CA VAL A 274 -13.84 8.83 5.10
C VAL A 274 -14.78 8.11 4.13
N ILE A 275 -14.84 6.78 4.23
CA ILE A 275 -15.72 5.90 3.46
C ILE A 275 -16.83 5.44 4.41
N TYR A 276 -18.08 5.81 4.12
CA TYR A 276 -19.23 5.52 4.97
C TYR A 276 -20.46 5.25 4.12
N ALA A 277 -21.63 5.16 4.73
CA ALA A 277 -22.91 5.12 4.02
C ALA A 277 -23.94 6.01 4.72
N THR A 278 -24.96 6.43 3.98
CA THR A 278 -26.05 7.28 4.48
C THR A 278 -27.41 6.68 4.18
N GLU A 279 -28.41 6.99 5.01
CA GLU A 279 -29.80 6.65 4.73
C GLU A 279 -30.31 7.37 3.46
N GLN A 280 -29.82 8.60 3.21
CA GLN A 280 -30.16 9.42 2.04
C GLN A 280 -29.71 8.77 0.72
N ASN A 281 -28.55 8.11 0.69
CA ASN A 281 -28.10 7.30 -0.46
C ASN A 281 -28.54 5.82 -0.35
N ASN A 282 -29.58 5.52 0.45
CA ASN A 282 -30.16 4.18 0.62
C ASN A 282 -29.16 3.09 1.05
N GLY A 283 -28.19 3.42 1.92
CA GLY A 283 -27.17 2.47 2.39
C GLY A 283 -25.98 2.27 1.42
N LYS A 284 -25.98 2.95 0.27
CA LYS A 284 -24.83 2.96 -0.64
C LYS A 284 -23.68 3.78 -0.06
N ILE A 285 -22.47 3.46 -0.52
CA ILE A 285 -21.23 4.09 -0.08
C ILE A 285 -21.26 5.57 -0.46
N VAL A 286 -20.82 6.40 0.48
CA VAL A 286 -20.55 7.82 0.34
C VAL A 286 -19.11 8.03 0.79
N ILE A 287 -18.34 8.77 0.00
CA ILE A 287 -16.94 9.08 0.30
C ILE A 287 -16.78 10.58 0.51
N SER A 288 -15.96 10.97 1.48
CA SER A 288 -15.62 12.36 1.76
C SER A 288 -14.15 12.56 2.02
N GLN A 289 -13.60 13.66 1.49
CA GLN A 289 -12.27 14.12 1.82
C GLN A 289 -12.35 14.89 3.15
N LEU A 290 -11.52 14.52 4.13
CA LEU A 290 -11.48 15.09 5.47
C LEU A 290 -10.12 15.74 5.70
N ASN A 291 -10.10 17.06 5.89
CA ASN A 291 -8.87 17.78 6.17
C ASN A 291 -8.27 17.30 7.52
N PRO A 292 -7.06 16.70 7.54
CA PRO A 292 -6.50 16.12 8.76
C PRO A 292 -6.08 17.17 9.80
N TYR A 293 -5.95 18.44 9.41
CA TYR A 293 -5.55 19.54 10.28
C TYR A 293 -6.74 20.33 10.84
N THR A 294 -7.72 20.65 9.99
CA THR A 294 -8.89 21.47 10.36
C THR A 294 -10.12 20.66 10.74
N LEU A 295 -10.10 19.33 10.48
CA LEU A 295 -11.21 18.40 10.74
C LEU A 295 -12.52 18.78 10.03
N ARG A 296 -12.40 19.40 8.85
CA ARG A 296 -13.51 19.79 7.98
C ARG A 296 -13.61 18.85 6.78
N ILE A 297 -14.85 18.61 6.35
CA ILE A 297 -15.11 17.94 5.07
C ILE A 297 -14.87 18.93 3.94
N GLU A 298 -14.05 18.54 2.96
CA GLU A 298 -13.66 19.37 1.81
C GLU A 298 -14.45 19.00 0.54
N GLY A 299 -14.96 17.76 0.46
CA GLY A 299 -15.88 17.30 -0.56
C GLY A 299 -16.63 16.04 -0.12
N THR A 300 -17.75 15.74 -0.78
CA THR A 300 -18.59 14.55 -0.55
C THR A 300 -19.09 14.05 -1.90
N TRP A 301 -18.97 12.74 -2.15
CA TRP A 301 -19.42 12.08 -3.37
C TRP A 301 -20.27 10.87 -3.03
N ASP A 302 -21.48 10.83 -3.61
CA ASP A 302 -22.39 9.69 -3.50
C ASP A 302 -22.06 8.65 -4.58
N THR A 303 -21.88 7.39 -4.17
CA THR A 303 -21.61 6.27 -5.09
C THR A 303 -22.85 5.40 -5.33
N ALA A 304 -22.78 4.50 -6.31
CA ALA A 304 -23.85 3.57 -6.67
C ALA A 304 -23.76 2.18 -5.99
N TYR A 305 -22.78 1.95 -5.10
CA TYR A 305 -22.51 0.61 -4.54
C TYR A 305 -23.02 0.45 -3.10
N ASP A 306 -23.73 -0.65 -2.79
CA ASP A 306 -24.24 -0.94 -1.45
C ASP A 306 -23.12 -1.33 -0.45
N LYS A 307 -23.02 -0.64 0.69
CA LYS A 307 -21.93 -0.87 1.64
C LYS A 307 -22.01 -2.22 2.35
N ARG A 308 -23.21 -2.76 2.57
CA ARG A 308 -23.41 -4.09 3.18
C ARG A 308 -23.02 -5.24 2.25
N SER A 309 -23.02 -4.99 0.94
CA SER A 309 -22.54 -5.93 -0.09
C SER A 309 -21.01 -5.91 -0.25
N ALA A 310 -20.36 -4.79 0.09
CA ALA A 310 -18.91 -4.65 0.08
C ALA A 310 -18.25 -5.42 1.22
N SER A 311 -17.13 -6.08 0.94
CA SER A 311 -16.30 -6.77 1.95
C SER A 311 -15.39 -5.80 2.68
N ASN A 312 -14.77 -4.88 1.93
CA ASN A 312 -14.01 -3.73 2.40
C ASN A 312 -13.85 -2.72 1.23
N ALA A 313 -13.29 -1.54 1.44
CA ALA A 313 -13.00 -0.59 0.36
C ALA A 313 -11.86 0.37 0.73
N PHE A 314 -11.07 0.79 -0.25
CA PHE A 314 -9.91 1.66 -0.06
C PHE A 314 -9.80 2.73 -1.17
N MET A 315 -8.97 3.75 -0.95
CA MET A 315 -8.71 4.84 -1.90
C MET A 315 -7.30 4.71 -2.49
N ILE A 316 -7.14 4.98 -3.80
CA ILE A 316 -5.85 5.26 -4.44
C ILE A 316 -6.07 6.40 -5.45
N CYS A 317 -5.30 7.48 -5.38
CA CYS A 317 -5.38 8.67 -6.24
C CYS A 317 -6.79 9.29 -6.41
N GLY A 318 -7.59 9.39 -5.33
CA GLY A 318 -8.97 9.85 -5.41
C GLY A 318 -9.91 8.84 -6.12
N ILE A 319 -9.49 7.60 -6.32
CA ILE A 319 -10.32 6.52 -6.85
C ILE A 319 -10.63 5.55 -5.71
N LEU A 320 -11.91 5.40 -5.39
CA LEU A 320 -12.42 4.35 -4.51
C LEU A 320 -12.35 3.00 -5.24
N TYR A 321 -11.86 1.97 -4.57
CA TYR A 321 -11.90 0.58 -5.01
C TYR A 321 -12.68 -0.24 -3.98
N VAL A 322 -13.75 -0.92 -4.42
CA VAL A 322 -14.63 -1.70 -3.54
C VAL A 322 -14.36 -3.19 -3.70
N VAL A 323 -13.91 -3.84 -2.62
CA VAL A 323 -13.60 -5.27 -2.59
C VAL A 323 -14.86 -6.08 -2.34
N LYS A 324 -15.06 -7.12 -3.14
CA LYS A 324 -16.12 -8.12 -2.99
C LYS A 324 -15.50 -9.51 -2.90
N SER A 325 -15.96 -10.28 -1.94
CA SER A 325 -15.38 -11.56 -1.60
C SER A 325 -16.42 -12.50 -1.00
N VAL A 326 -16.13 -13.79 -1.08
CA VAL A 326 -16.91 -14.87 -0.47
C VAL A 326 -16.50 -15.01 1.00
N TYR A 327 -17.48 -15.13 1.90
CA TYR A 327 -17.27 -15.40 3.33
C TYR A 327 -17.58 -16.86 3.68
N GLU A 328 -17.08 -17.34 4.82
CA GLU A 328 -17.27 -18.73 5.29
C GLU A 328 -18.74 -19.20 5.31
N ASP A 329 -19.68 -18.29 5.60
CA ASP A 329 -21.14 -18.57 5.67
C ASP A 329 -21.88 -18.47 4.31
N ASP A 330 -21.19 -18.13 3.21
CA ASP A 330 -21.84 -17.95 1.90
C ASP A 330 -22.01 -19.29 1.14
N ASP A 331 -23.25 -19.79 1.03
CA ASP A 331 -23.64 -20.96 0.22
C ASP A 331 -23.28 -20.88 -1.29
N ASN A 332 -22.71 -19.76 -1.76
CA ASN A 332 -22.71 -19.37 -3.17
C ASN A 332 -21.38 -18.75 -3.60
N GLU A 333 -20.42 -19.60 -4.01
CA GLU A 333 -19.09 -19.20 -4.52
C GLU A 333 -19.13 -18.28 -5.78
N ALA A 334 -20.30 -18.18 -6.43
CA ALA A 334 -20.50 -17.51 -7.71
C ALA A 334 -20.22 -15.98 -7.71
N THR A 335 -20.10 -15.33 -6.54
CA THR A 335 -19.72 -13.92 -6.43
C THR A 335 -18.23 -13.66 -6.71
N GLY A 336 -17.37 -14.65 -6.47
CA GLY A 336 -15.92 -14.55 -6.65
C GLY A 336 -15.21 -13.60 -5.66
N ASN A 337 -13.88 -13.53 -5.76
CA ASN A 337 -13.02 -12.67 -4.95
C ASN A 337 -12.32 -11.64 -5.86
N LYS A 338 -12.83 -10.41 -5.87
CA LYS A 338 -12.41 -9.34 -6.79
C LYS A 338 -12.83 -7.96 -6.33
N ILE A 339 -12.19 -6.93 -6.87
CA ILE A 339 -12.75 -5.58 -6.90
C ILE A 339 -13.69 -5.52 -8.10
N ASP A 340 -14.98 -5.27 -7.87
CA ASP A 340 -16.00 -5.21 -8.93
C ASP A 340 -16.55 -3.80 -9.23
N TYR A 341 -16.16 -2.79 -8.43
CA TYR A 341 -16.58 -1.40 -8.60
C TYR A 341 -15.49 -0.41 -8.24
N ILE A 342 -15.38 0.66 -9.04
CA ILE A 342 -14.56 1.84 -8.76
C ILE A 342 -15.35 3.14 -8.93
N TYR A 343 -14.98 4.17 -8.16
CA TYR A 343 -15.51 5.54 -8.28
C TYR A 343 -14.37 6.55 -8.27
N ASN A 344 -14.22 7.34 -9.33
CA ASN A 344 -13.22 8.40 -9.44
C ASN A 344 -13.82 9.75 -8.99
N THR A 345 -13.26 10.38 -7.97
CA THR A 345 -13.77 11.65 -7.40
C THR A 345 -13.60 12.85 -8.34
N ASP A 346 -12.47 12.92 -9.04
CA ASP A 346 -12.11 14.06 -9.91
C ASP A 346 -13.06 14.19 -11.10
N GLN A 347 -13.47 13.05 -11.66
CA GLN A 347 -14.45 12.96 -12.75
C GLN A 347 -15.89 12.78 -12.24
N SER A 348 -16.06 12.48 -10.94
CA SER A 348 -17.34 12.10 -10.31
C SER A 348 -18.06 11.00 -11.10
N LYS A 349 -17.30 9.97 -11.48
CA LYS A 349 -17.72 8.92 -12.41
C LYS A 349 -17.32 7.55 -11.88
N ASP A 350 -18.24 6.60 -11.95
CA ASP A 350 -18.00 5.20 -11.62
C ASP A 350 -17.77 4.31 -12.85
N SER A 351 -17.22 3.13 -12.56
CA SER A 351 -17.11 2.02 -13.51
C SER A 351 -17.20 0.70 -12.76
N LEU A 352 -17.83 -0.30 -13.40
CA LEU A 352 -17.61 -1.69 -13.03
C LEU A 352 -16.25 -2.13 -13.56
N VAL A 353 -15.58 -2.99 -12.81
CA VAL A 353 -14.27 -3.58 -13.15
C VAL A 353 -14.25 -5.06 -12.76
N ASP A 354 -13.18 -5.77 -13.11
CA ASP A 354 -12.95 -7.15 -12.68
C ASP A 354 -11.45 -7.32 -12.38
N VAL A 355 -11.02 -6.79 -11.23
CA VAL A 355 -9.63 -6.89 -10.77
C VAL A 355 -9.56 -7.99 -9.70
N PRO A 356 -8.84 -9.10 -9.95
CA PRO A 356 -8.73 -10.21 -8.98
C PRO A 356 -8.20 -9.73 -7.62
N PHE A 357 -8.78 -10.24 -6.53
CA PHE A 357 -8.39 -9.89 -5.16
C PHE A 357 -8.10 -11.16 -4.34
N PRO A 358 -6.89 -11.34 -3.76
CA PRO A 358 -6.58 -12.52 -2.95
C PRO A 358 -7.43 -12.58 -1.67
N ASN A 359 -8.22 -13.64 -1.53
CA ASN A 359 -8.99 -13.94 -0.32
C ASN A 359 -8.79 -15.40 0.10
N SER A 360 -7.55 -15.72 0.48
CA SER A 360 -7.13 -17.08 0.84
C SER A 360 -7.80 -17.61 2.13
N TYR A 361 -8.42 -16.73 2.93
CA TYR A 361 -8.87 -17.04 4.30
C TYR A 361 -10.33 -16.68 4.59
N GLN A 362 -11.10 -16.22 3.59
CA GLN A 362 -12.57 -16.08 3.63
C GLN A 362 -13.17 -15.15 4.73
N TYR A 363 -12.38 -14.25 5.33
CA TYR A 363 -12.91 -13.28 6.30
C TYR A 363 -12.11 -11.95 6.32
N ILE A 364 -12.32 -11.10 5.30
CA ILE A 364 -11.61 -9.82 5.18
C ILE A 364 -12.13 -8.80 6.22
N ALA A 365 -11.33 -8.51 7.24
CA ALA A 365 -11.68 -7.57 8.31
C ALA A 365 -11.25 -6.11 8.02
N ALA A 366 -10.12 -5.92 7.32
CA ALA A 366 -9.57 -4.61 6.96
C ALA A 366 -8.68 -4.69 5.71
N VAL A 367 -8.67 -3.63 4.88
CA VAL A 367 -7.81 -3.48 3.69
C VAL A 367 -7.40 -2.00 3.57
N ASP A 368 -6.28 -1.62 4.20
CA ASP A 368 -5.79 -0.24 4.21
C ASP A 368 -4.72 -0.02 3.13
N TYR A 369 -4.86 1.00 2.29
CA TYR A 369 -3.81 1.42 1.36
C TYR A 369 -2.76 2.31 2.03
N ASN A 370 -1.51 2.22 1.56
CA ASN A 370 -0.44 3.13 1.98
C ASN A 370 0.25 3.78 0.75
N PRO A 371 0.14 5.11 0.56
CA PRO A 371 0.73 5.80 -0.59
C PRO A 371 2.26 5.96 -0.53
N ARG A 372 2.94 5.61 0.58
CA ARG A 372 4.41 5.66 0.68
C ARG A 372 5.08 4.45 0.05
N ASP A 373 4.53 3.25 0.27
CA ASP A 373 5.10 1.98 -0.23
C ASP A 373 4.23 1.28 -1.28
N ASN A 374 3.05 1.84 -1.59
CA ASN A 374 2.09 1.36 -2.58
C ASN A 374 1.62 -0.09 -2.32
N LEU A 375 1.50 -0.47 -1.05
CA LEU A 375 1.00 -1.77 -0.60
C LEU A 375 -0.38 -1.65 0.04
N LEU A 376 -1.12 -2.77 0.08
CA LEU A 376 -2.27 -2.94 0.96
C LEU A 376 -1.85 -3.66 2.24
N TYR A 377 -2.29 -3.11 3.36
CA TYR A 377 -2.16 -3.64 4.71
C TYR A 377 -3.48 -4.34 5.04
N VAL A 378 -3.47 -5.67 5.05
CA VAL A 378 -4.69 -6.48 5.08
C VAL A 378 -4.76 -7.30 6.36
N TRP A 379 -5.98 -7.39 6.90
CA TRP A 379 -6.33 -8.34 7.95
C TRP A 379 -7.41 -9.28 7.42
N ASN A 380 -7.10 -10.58 7.34
CA ASN A 380 -8.02 -11.57 6.78
C ASN A 380 -7.98 -12.84 7.65
N ASN A 381 -9.06 -13.10 8.38
CA ASN A 381 -9.27 -14.24 9.27
C ASN A 381 -8.04 -14.59 10.12
N TYR A 382 -7.79 -13.82 11.19
CA TYR A 382 -6.58 -13.91 12.03
C TYR A 382 -5.25 -13.53 11.34
N HIS A 383 -5.08 -13.73 10.03
CA HIS A 383 -3.82 -13.50 9.35
C HIS A 383 -3.57 -12.02 9.03
N VAL A 384 -2.35 -11.58 9.36
CA VAL A 384 -1.83 -10.23 9.13
C VAL A 384 -0.90 -10.30 7.91
N VAL A 385 -1.30 -9.69 6.80
CA VAL A 385 -0.66 -9.89 5.48
C VAL A 385 -0.53 -8.59 4.68
N LYS A 386 0.51 -8.47 3.84
CA LYS A 386 0.64 -7.38 2.85
C LYS A 386 0.39 -7.88 1.44
N TYR A 387 -0.35 -7.11 0.67
CA TYR A 387 -0.52 -7.34 -0.76
C TYR A 387 0.20 -6.26 -1.57
N SER A 388 0.91 -6.69 -2.62
CA SER A 388 1.55 -5.81 -3.60
C SER A 388 0.59 -5.48 -4.74
N LEU A 389 0.72 -4.28 -5.30
CA LEU A 389 -0.16 -3.74 -6.33
C LEU A 389 0.58 -3.57 -7.65
N ASP A 390 -0.12 -3.87 -8.75
CA ASP A 390 0.33 -3.59 -10.13
C ASP A 390 -0.53 -2.48 -10.74
N PHE A 391 0.12 -1.54 -11.42
CA PHE A 391 -0.48 -0.28 -11.87
C PHE A 391 -0.37 -0.09 -13.39
N GLY A 392 -1.48 0.35 -13.98
CA GLY A 392 -1.56 0.79 -15.36
C GLY A 392 -1.51 2.31 -15.51
N PRO A 393 -1.36 2.81 -16.76
CA PRO A 393 -1.56 4.23 -17.04
C PRO A 393 -2.99 4.64 -16.67
N LEU A 394 -3.14 5.83 -16.08
CA LEU A 394 -4.45 6.47 -15.94
C LEU A 394 -4.87 7.02 -17.31
N ASP A 395 -5.98 6.52 -17.84
CA ASP A 395 -6.56 6.98 -19.10
C ASP A 395 -7.17 8.39 -18.97
N SER A 396 -6.31 9.41 -19.04
CA SER A 396 -6.69 10.83 -19.18
C SER A 396 -7.22 11.13 -20.59
N ARG A 397 -8.34 10.49 -20.97
CA ARG A 397 -8.93 10.58 -22.31
C ARG A 397 -10.36 11.16 -22.35
N SER A 398 -10.59 12.23 -21.60
CA SER A 398 -11.63 13.22 -21.94
C SER A 398 -11.43 14.58 -21.23
N GLY A 399 -11.06 15.63 -21.96
CA GLY A 399 -11.21 17.02 -21.51
C GLY A 399 -9.95 17.90 -21.52
N GLN A 400 -9.82 18.72 -22.56
CA GLN A 400 -9.05 19.98 -22.65
C GLN A 400 -7.71 20.11 -21.87
N ALA A 401 -6.61 20.01 -22.61
CA ALA A 401 -5.31 20.48 -22.16
C ALA A 401 -5.28 21.99 -21.94
N HIS A 402 -5.18 22.43 -20.69
CA HIS A 402 -4.64 23.74 -20.36
C HIS A 402 -3.10 23.66 -20.37
N HIS A 403 -2.47 24.37 -21.32
CA HIS A 403 -1.02 24.59 -21.31
C HIS A 403 -0.56 25.21 -20.00
N GLY A 404 0.53 24.71 -19.40
CA GLY A 404 1.11 25.37 -18.23
C GLY A 404 2.21 24.68 -17.44
N GLN A 405 2.67 23.46 -17.77
CA GLN A 405 3.78 22.82 -17.05
C GLN A 405 4.80 22.22 -18.03
N VAL A 406 6.08 22.55 -17.80
CA VAL A 406 7.22 22.06 -18.57
C VAL A 406 7.60 20.67 -18.03
N PRO A 407 7.63 19.61 -18.85
CA PRO A 407 8.16 18.34 -18.39
C PRO A 407 9.68 18.45 -18.26
N TYR A 408 10.20 18.24 -17.04
CA TYR A 408 11.63 17.98 -16.84
C TYR A 408 11.96 16.61 -17.44
N ILE A 409 12.46 16.63 -18.67
CA ILE A 409 12.92 15.43 -19.38
C ILE A 409 14.18 14.91 -18.67
N SER A 410 14.10 13.67 -18.17
CA SER A 410 15.29 12.93 -17.73
C SER A 410 16.23 12.71 -18.92
N PRO A 411 17.53 13.07 -18.84
CA PRO A 411 18.45 12.81 -19.93
C PRO A 411 18.63 11.29 -20.17
N PRO A 412 18.66 10.81 -21.42
CA PRO A 412 19.03 9.43 -21.70
C PRO A 412 20.51 9.20 -21.39
N ILE A 413 20.82 8.04 -20.81
CA ILE A 413 22.19 7.59 -20.60
C ILE A 413 22.79 7.20 -21.96
N HIS A 414 23.63 8.06 -22.52
CA HIS A 414 24.48 7.71 -23.65
C HIS A 414 25.67 6.90 -23.11
N LEU A 415 25.80 5.64 -23.52
CA LEU A 415 26.98 4.82 -23.25
C LEU A 415 27.72 4.59 -24.56
N ASP A 416 28.63 5.51 -24.89
CA ASP A 416 29.49 5.36 -26.07
C ASP A 416 30.55 4.28 -25.82
N SER A 417 30.59 3.27 -26.70
CA SER A 417 31.75 2.42 -26.93
C SER A 417 31.61 1.75 -28.30
N GLU A 418 32.00 2.49 -29.35
CA GLU A 418 32.27 1.89 -30.65
C GLU A 418 33.62 1.14 -30.61
N LEU A 419 33.65 -0.07 -31.16
CA LEU A 419 34.88 -0.66 -31.71
C LEU A 419 34.53 -1.37 -33.02
N GLU A 420 35.23 -1.00 -34.10
CA GLU A 420 34.98 -1.48 -35.47
C GLU A 420 35.20 -2.99 -35.67
N ARG A 421 34.50 -3.64 -36.62
CA ARG A 421 35.00 -3.98 -38.00
C ARG A 421 34.01 -4.96 -38.73
N PRO A 422 34.29 -5.45 -39.97
CA PRO A 422 33.67 -5.04 -41.23
C PRO A 422 32.62 -6.03 -41.83
N PRO A 423 31.93 -5.70 -42.95
CA PRO A 423 30.77 -6.47 -43.45
C PRO A 423 31.10 -7.55 -44.49
N VAL A 424 30.26 -8.62 -44.54
CA VAL A 424 30.23 -9.59 -45.65
C VAL A 424 28.79 -9.95 -46.07
N ARG A 425 28.43 -9.43 -47.25
CA ARG A 425 27.48 -9.88 -48.31
C ARG A 425 26.38 -10.91 -48.04
N ASP A 426 25.23 -10.58 -48.61
CA ASP A 426 24.03 -11.39 -48.84
C ASP A 426 24.26 -12.67 -49.67
N ILE A 427 23.34 -13.64 -49.51
CA ILE A 427 22.72 -14.39 -50.62
C ILE A 427 21.27 -14.72 -50.23
N SER A 428 20.33 -14.32 -51.08
CA SER A 428 18.91 -14.72 -51.00
C SER A 428 18.65 -15.93 -51.91
N THR A 429 17.66 -16.77 -51.59
CA THR A 429 17.00 -17.63 -52.58
C THR A 429 15.55 -17.90 -52.17
N ALA A 430 14.63 -17.98 -53.13
CA ALA A 430 13.20 -17.78 -52.88
C ALA A 430 12.27 -18.92 -53.38
N GLY A 431 11.26 -19.25 -52.56
CA GLY A 431 9.96 -19.83 -52.93
C GLY A 431 9.92 -21.28 -53.46
N PRO A 432 8.73 -21.79 -53.87
CA PRO A 432 7.38 -21.22 -53.69
C PRO A 432 6.28 -22.23 -53.23
N LEU A 433 5.03 -21.76 -53.25
CA LEU A 433 3.71 -22.37 -52.92
C LEU A 433 3.49 -23.89 -53.16
N GLY A 434 2.57 -24.46 -52.37
CA GLY A 434 1.85 -25.71 -52.69
C GLY A 434 0.52 -25.87 -51.94
N THR A 435 -0.61 -25.63 -52.60
CA THR A 435 -1.98 -25.82 -52.08
C THR A 435 -2.43 -27.28 -52.22
N GLY A 436 -3.18 -27.84 -51.24
CA GLY A 436 -3.72 -29.20 -51.36
C GLY A 436 -4.82 -29.53 -50.34
N SER A 437 -6.06 -29.63 -50.81
CA SER A 437 -7.19 -30.26 -50.10
C SER A 437 -7.33 -31.72 -50.54
N THR A 438 -7.97 -32.61 -49.75
CA THR A 438 -9.27 -33.29 -50.05
C THR A 438 -9.46 -34.59 -49.20
N THR A 439 -10.47 -34.59 -48.31
CA THR A 439 -11.41 -35.68 -47.87
C THR A 439 -11.04 -37.07 -47.27
N THR A 440 -11.86 -37.43 -46.25
CA THR A 440 -12.54 -38.72 -45.92
C THR A 440 -11.79 -39.94 -45.34
N SER A 441 -12.12 -40.34 -44.10
CA SER A 441 -13.24 -41.28 -43.79
C SER A 441 -13.47 -41.37 -42.26
N THR A 442 -14.67 -41.08 -41.72
CA THR A 442 -15.79 -42.00 -41.36
C THR A 442 -15.49 -43.18 -40.44
N THR A 443 -15.94 -43.10 -39.18
CA THR A 443 -16.87 -44.11 -38.60
C THR A 443 -17.56 -43.60 -37.33
N LEU A 444 -18.88 -43.81 -37.25
CA LEU A 444 -19.73 -43.62 -36.06
C LEU A 444 -20.18 -44.99 -35.55
N ARG A 445 -20.36 -45.13 -34.23
CA ARG A 445 -21.32 -46.10 -33.67
C ARG A 445 -22.05 -45.51 -32.46
N THR A 446 -23.37 -45.58 -32.51
CA THR A 446 -24.30 -45.19 -31.44
C THR A 446 -25.37 -46.29 -31.34
N THR A 447 -25.76 -46.71 -30.14
CA THR A 447 -26.98 -47.53 -29.94
C THR A 447 -27.68 -47.22 -28.61
N THR A 448 -28.97 -46.91 -28.72
CA THR A 448 -30.04 -46.78 -27.70
C THR A 448 -30.71 -48.16 -27.41
N TRP A 449 -31.72 -48.41 -26.54
CA TRP A 449 -32.69 -47.74 -25.61
C TRP A 449 -33.19 -48.86 -24.62
N SER A 450 -33.88 -48.69 -23.48
CA SER A 450 -34.03 -47.56 -22.52
C SER A 450 -34.45 -48.03 -21.09
N PRO A 451 -35.74 -48.03 -20.60
CA PRO A 451 -35.95 -47.54 -19.22
C PRO A 451 -36.91 -48.31 -18.27
N GLY A 452 -36.92 -47.92 -16.98
CA GLY A 452 -37.98 -48.16 -15.98
C GLY A 452 -37.56 -49.04 -14.78
N ARG A 453 -38.16 -48.95 -13.58
CA ARG A 453 -39.17 -48.01 -13.04
C ARG A 453 -39.15 -48.01 -11.48
N SER A 454 -39.53 -46.86 -10.91
CA SER A 454 -39.83 -46.46 -9.52
C SER A 454 -40.25 -47.49 -8.45
N THR A 455 -39.91 -47.22 -7.18
CA THR A 455 -40.85 -47.12 -6.02
C THR A 455 -40.20 -46.42 -4.80
N THR A 456 -41.02 -45.93 -3.85
CA THR A 456 -40.64 -44.94 -2.79
C THR A 456 -40.99 -45.46 -1.35
N PRO A 457 -41.20 -44.66 -0.26
CA PRO A 457 -40.31 -44.74 0.93
C PRO A 457 -41.01 -44.95 2.31
N SER A 458 -40.22 -45.09 3.40
CA SER A 458 -40.60 -44.80 4.81
C SER A 458 -39.29 -44.70 5.64
N VAL A 459 -39.01 -43.77 6.59
CA VAL A 459 -39.73 -43.02 7.65
C VAL A 459 -39.56 -43.60 9.07
N SER A 460 -38.53 -43.09 9.76
CA SER A 460 -38.39 -42.74 11.20
C SER A 460 -38.69 -43.73 12.35
N GLY A 461 -37.86 -43.68 13.41
CA GLY A 461 -38.32 -43.99 14.79
C GLY A 461 -37.27 -44.19 15.89
N ARG A 462 -37.01 -43.14 16.71
CA ARG A 462 -36.69 -43.06 18.18
C ARG A 462 -36.09 -44.31 18.91
N ARG A 463 -35.19 -44.17 19.90
CA ARG A 463 -35.40 -43.43 21.18
C ARG A 463 -34.16 -43.44 22.11
N ASN A 464 -33.99 -42.36 22.90
CA ASN A 464 -33.35 -42.12 24.23
C ASN A 464 -32.49 -43.25 24.90
N ARG A 465 -31.47 -43.00 25.75
CA ARG A 465 -31.48 -42.11 26.95
C ARG A 465 -30.10 -41.99 27.68
N ASN A 466 -29.73 -40.76 28.04
CA ASN A 466 -28.94 -40.18 29.16
C ASN A 466 -27.82 -40.94 29.95
N THR A 467 -26.81 -40.12 30.39
CA THR A 467 -26.04 -40.15 31.67
C THR A 467 -25.07 -41.32 31.94
N SER A 468 -23.90 -41.15 32.60
CA SER A 468 -23.24 -40.00 33.27
C SER A 468 -21.76 -40.31 33.57
N THR A 469 -20.88 -39.30 33.65
CA THR A 469 -19.56 -39.37 34.32
C THR A 469 -19.71 -39.36 35.85
N PRO A 470 -18.75 -39.94 36.62
CA PRO A 470 -17.67 -39.12 37.20
C PRO A 470 -16.28 -39.80 37.32
N SER A 471 -15.24 -38.98 37.49
CA SER A 471 -13.87 -39.32 37.92
C SER A 471 -13.78 -39.44 39.48
N PRO A 472 -12.60 -39.54 40.16
CA PRO A 472 -11.21 -39.77 39.72
C PRO A 472 -10.45 -40.84 40.56
N ALA A 473 -9.19 -41.16 40.21
CA ALA A 473 -8.19 -41.73 41.13
C ALA A 473 -6.75 -41.42 40.65
N VAL A 474 -5.78 -41.45 41.58
CA VAL A 474 -4.36 -41.06 41.41
C VAL A 474 -3.48 -42.27 41.76
N GLU A 475 -2.39 -42.52 41.01
CA GLU A 475 -1.03 -42.79 41.52
C GLU A 475 -0.02 -43.01 40.38
N VAL A 476 1.28 -43.01 40.71
CA VAL A 476 2.41 -42.73 39.79
C VAL A 476 3.33 -43.97 39.63
N PRO A 477 4.60 -43.89 39.17
CA PRO A 477 5.08 -44.63 38.00
C PRO A 477 5.92 -45.88 38.34
N ASP A 478 6.31 -46.64 37.31
CA ASP A 478 7.57 -47.41 37.33
C ASP A 478 8.23 -47.41 35.94
N ASP A 479 9.57 -47.45 35.96
CA ASP A 479 10.49 -47.35 34.81
C ASP A 479 11.17 -48.73 34.56
N ILE A 480 12.16 -48.77 33.66
CA ILE A 480 13.21 -49.80 33.48
C ILE A 480 13.06 -50.77 32.28
N THR A 481 13.54 -50.26 31.14
CA THR A 481 14.62 -50.79 30.27
C THR A 481 14.57 -52.22 29.66
N THR A 482 14.62 -52.23 28.31
CA THR A 482 15.31 -53.20 27.39
C THR A 482 15.12 -54.72 27.49
N HIS A 483 14.84 -55.35 26.34
CA HIS A 483 15.77 -56.33 25.74
C HIS A 483 15.60 -56.44 24.22
N LEU A 484 16.72 -56.63 23.52
CA LEU A 484 16.83 -56.82 22.06
C LEU A 484 16.50 -58.26 21.64
N LEU A 485 15.88 -58.44 20.47
CA LEU A 485 16.03 -59.64 19.63
C LEU A 485 16.14 -59.25 18.16
N SER A 486 17.16 -59.79 17.48
CA SER A 486 17.42 -59.58 16.05
C SER A 486 16.90 -60.76 15.23
N GLY A 487 16.24 -60.47 14.11
CA GLY A 487 15.83 -61.46 13.10
C GLY A 487 15.95 -60.88 11.71
N SER A 488 16.92 -61.36 10.93
CA SER A 488 17.21 -60.85 9.58
C SER A 488 16.27 -61.46 8.53
N SER A 489 15.70 -60.65 7.64
CA SER A 489 16.15 -60.58 6.21
C SER A 489 15.10 -60.00 5.24
N GLN A 490 15.62 -59.52 4.10
CA GLN A 490 14.92 -59.12 2.85
C GLN A 490 14.27 -57.72 2.78
N ILE A 491 15.10 -56.77 2.32
CA ILE A 491 14.74 -55.46 1.75
C ILE A 491 14.41 -55.63 0.25
N PRO A 492 13.31 -55.06 -0.26
CA PRO A 492 13.23 -54.54 -1.62
C PRO A 492 13.74 -53.09 -1.63
N ALA A 493 14.72 -52.78 -2.49
CA ALA A 493 15.31 -51.44 -2.54
C ALA A 493 14.28 -50.40 -3.04
N LEU A 494 14.01 -49.38 -2.22
CA LEU A 494 13.23 -48.21 -2.62
C LEU A 494 14.13 -47.25 -3.42
N GLU A 495 13.68 -46.79 -4.58
CA GLU A 495 14.44 -45.83 -5.40
C GLU A 495 14.38 -44.41 -4.81
N GLU A 496 15.36 -44.05 -3.97
CA GLU A 496 15.57 -42.66 -3.52
C GLU A 496 16.19 -41.80 -4.64
N SER A 497 15.34 -41.34 -5.55
CA SER A 497 15.71 -40.40 -6.61
C SER A 497 14.53 -39.57 -7.08
N CYS A 498 14.75 -38.27 -7.30
CA CYS A 498 13.76 -37.39 -7.90
C CYS A 498 13.63 -37.70 -9.39
N GLU A 499 12.40 -37.89 -9.90
CA GLU A 499 12.16 -38.04 -11.33
C GLU A 499 12.45 -36.74 -12.11
N ALA A 500 12.63 -36.87 -13.42
CA ALA A 500 12.92 -35.74 -14.29
C ALA A 500 11.70 -34.82 -14.41
N VAL A 501 11.92 -33.50 -14.32
CA VAL A 501 10.87 -32.48 -14.42
C VAL A 501 11.29 -31.42 -15.42
N GLU A 502 10.35 -31.03 -16.28
CA GLU A 502 10.49 -29.89 -17.18
C GLU A 502 9.69 -28.69 -16.62
N ALA A 503 10.34 -27.54 -16.47
CA ALA A 503 9.68 -26.30 -16.07
C ALA A 503 10.38 -25.10 -16.71
N ARG A 504 9.60 -24.19 -17.32
CA ARG A 504 10.11 -22.99 -18.01
C ARG A 504 11.23 -23.29 -19.01
N GLU A 505 11.02 -24.31 -19.85
CA GLU A 505 11.96 -24.78 -20.88
C GLU A 505 13.32 -25.30 -20.34
N ILE A 506 13.42 -25.56 -19.03
CA ILE A 506 14.58 -26.17 -18.38
C ILE A 506 14.26 -27.61 -17.98
N MET A 507 15.05 -28.55 -18.51
CA MET A 507 14.98 -29.99 -18.20
C MET A 507 15.90 -30.34 -17.03
N TRP A 508 15.34 -30.89 -15.96
CA TRP A 508 16.11 -31.43 -14.82
C TRP A 508 16.19 -32.96 -14.90
N PHE A 509 17.41 -33.51 -14.89
CA PHE A 509 17.65 -34.96 -14.97
C PHE A 509 17.46 -35.66 -13.61
N LYS A 510 17.21 -36.98 -13.63
CA LYS A 510 17.00 -37.83 -12.44
C LYS A 510 18.20 -37.75 -11.48
N THR A 511 18.02 -37.11 -10.31
CA THR A 511 19.05 -36.91 -9.29
C THR A 511 18.83 -37.79 -8.06
N ARG A 512 19.92 -38.21 -7.42
CA ARG A 512 19.90 -38.94 -6.14
C ARG A 512 19.94 -37.99 -4.95
N GLN A 513 19.39 -38.43 -3.83
CA GLN A 513 19.37 -37.66 -2.59
C GLN A 513 20.79 -37.24 -2.17
N GLY A 514 20.99 -35.94 -1.92
CA GLY A 514 22.29 -35.35 -1.59
C GLY A 514 23.13 -34.82 -2.77
N GLN A 515 22.71 -34.99 -4.03
CA GLN A 515 23.36 -34.33 -5.18
C GLN A 515 22.67 -33.02 -5.56
N MET A 516 23.42 -31.92 -5.64
CA MET A 516 22.98 -30.69 -6.32
C MET A 516 23.17 -30.82 -7.84
N ALA A 517 22.11 -30.66 -8.60
CA ALA A 517 22.21 -30.30 -10.02
C ALA A 517 22.40 -28.78 -10.13
N LYS A 518 23.35 -28.34 -10.96
CA LYS A 518 23.54 -26.93 -11.32
C LYS A 518 23.44 -26.79 -12.83
N GLN A 519 22.51 -25.97 -13.31
CA GLN A 519 22.30 -25.69 -14.72
C GLN A 519 22.25 -24.17 -14.91
N PRO A 520 23.02 -23.58 -15.84
CA PRO A 520 23.02 -22.14 -16.03
C PRO A 520 21.68 -21.66 -16.61
N CYS A 521 21.15 -20.57 -16.05
CA CYS A 521 19.93 -19.94 -16.52
C CYS A 521 20.09 -19.34 -17.93
N PRO A 522 19.05 -19.36 -18.78
CA PRO A 522 19.02 -18.59 -20.01
C PRO A 522 19.21 -17.09 -19.75
N ALA A 523 19.94 -16.41 -20.64
CA ALA A 523 20.29 -15.00 -20.46
C ALA A 523 19.03 -14.12 -20.32
N GLY A 524 18.90 -13.43 -19.18
CA GLY A 524 17.79 -12.52 -18.89
C GLY A 524 16.93 -12.87 -17.67
N THR A 525 17.29 -13.89 -16.87
CA THR A 525 16.59 -14.23 -15.62
C THR A 525 17.48 -14.09 -14.38
N ILE A 526 16.89 -13.66 -13.26
CA ILE A 526 17.54 -13.48 -11.95
C ILE A 526 17.23 -14.71 -11.08
N ASP A 527 18.19 -15.14 -10.26
CA ASP A 527 18.18 -16.40 -9.50
C ASP A 527 16.91 -16.64 -8.66
N ILE A 528 16.44 -17.90 -8.68
CA ILE A 528 15.47 -18.46 -7.74
C ILE A 528 15.99 -19.83 -7.31
N ASP A 529 16.41 -19.98 -6.05
CA ASP A 529 16.88 -21.25 -5.51
C ASP A 529 15.70 -22.09 -4.99
N LEU A 530 15.56 -23.32 -5.50
CA LEU A 530 14.38 -24.17 -5.32
C LEU A 530 14.67 -25.34 -4.38
N HIS A 531 14.65 -25.06 -3.07
CA HIS A 531 14.78 -26.09 -2.04
C HIS A 531 13.48 -26.90 -1.88
N LYS A 532 13.53 -28.19 -2.21
CA LYS A 532 12.46 -29.16 -1.96
C LYS A 532 12.81 -30.01 -0.74
N THR A 533 12.21 -29.72 0.41
CA THR A 533 12.29 -30.56 1.62
C THR A 533 11.14 -31.57 1.63
N ASN A 534 11.46 -32.86 1.68
CA ASN A 534 10.45 -33.89 1.94
C ASN A 534 10.06 -33.84 3.43
N THR A 535 8.75 -33.75 3.69
CA THR A 535 8.11 -34.13 4.96
C THR A 535 7.58 -35.54 4.86
#